data_AF-A0AAW6RXL2-F1
#
_entry.id   AF-A0AAW6RXL2-F1
#
_cell.length_a   1.000
_cell.length_b   1.000
_cell.length_c   1.000
_cell.angle_alpha   90.00
_cell.angle_beta   90.00
_cell.angle_gamma   90.00
#
_symmetry.space_group_name_H-M   'P 1'
#
loop_
_entity.id
_entity.type
_entity.pdbx_description
1 polymer ?
#
loop_
_entity_poly.entity_id
_entity_poly.type
_entity_poly.pdbx_seq_one_letter_code
_entity_poly.pdbx_strand_id
1 'polypeptide(L)'
;QYHRVIKQVCHIEKFQVRRSKLISNHIFSALMAYVEIQKNQFERIFENVYRWQKKLFRPMIKNFIDDFILDKNHLLPQRIYK
;
A
#
# COMPACT_ATOMS: atom_id res chain seq x y z
N GLN A 1 -6.48 -1.38 18.47
CA GLN A 1 -6.77 -1.00 17.06
C GLN A 1 -5.63 -0.20 16.44
N TYR A 2 -5.10 0.85 17.11
CA TYR A 2 -3.96 1.70 16.68
C TYR A 2 -2.83 0.96 15.93
N HIS A 3 -2.13 0.02 16.58
CA HIS A 3 -0.99 -0.66 15.98
C HIS A 3 -1.35 -1.46 14.72
N ARG A 4 -2.56 -2.03 14.67
CA ARG A 4 -2.99 -2.87 13.55
C ARG A 4 -3.20 -2.04 12.29
N VAL A 5 -3.83 -0.87 12.42
CA VAL A 5 -4.05 0.06 11.30
C VAL A 5 -2.71 0.56 10.77
N ILE A 6 -1.80 0.98 11.64
CA ILE A 6 -0.48 1.48 11.23
C ILE A 6 0.31 0.42 10.45
N LYS A 7 0.33 -0.84 10.92
CA LYS A 7 1.04 -1.93 10.24
C LYS A 7 0.34 -2.38 8.96
N GLN A 8 -0.98 -2.59 9.00
CA GLN A 8 -1.72 -3.25 7.93
C GLN A 8 -2.27 -2.29 6.88
N VAL A 9 -2.60 -1.05 7.24
CA VAL A 9 -3.19 -0.04 6.35
C VAL A 9 -2.14 0.99 5.93
N CYS A 10 -1.36 1.52 6.87
CA CYS A 10 -0.31 2.51 6.56
C CYS A 10 1.03 1.88 6.16
N HIS A 11 1.18 0.56 6.29
CA HIS A 11 2.35 -0.18 5.82
C HIS A 11 3.69 0.31 6.39
N ILE A 12 3.72 0.79 7.65
CA ILE A 12 4.92 1.40 8.26
C ILE A 12 6.17 0.49 8.24
N GLU A 13 5.97 -0.83 8.27
CA GLU A 13 7.03 -1.85 8.29
C GLU A 13 7.36 -2.42 6.89
N LYS A 14 6.63 -2.04 5.83
CA LYS A 14 6.77 -2.61 4.48
C LYS A 14 7.52 -1.69 3.51
N PHE A 15 8.57 -1.03 3.98
CA PHE A 15 9.43 -0.24 3.11
C PHE A 15 10.36 -1.13 2.28
N GLN A 16 10.57 -0.76 1.02
CA GLN A 16 11.50 -1.44 0.10
C GLN A 16 12.87 -0.73 0.00
N VAL A 17 13.05 0.36 0.76
CA VAL A 17 14.24 1.19 0.76
C VAL A 17 15.20 0.81 1.88
N ARG A 18 16.52 0.97 1.66
CA ARG A 18 17.56 0.59 2.62
C ARG A 18 18.37 1.75 3.20
N ARG A 19 18.23 2.96 2.65
CA ARG A 19 18.94 4.14 3.14
C ARG A 19 18.21 4.75 4.33
N SER A 20 18.93 5.05 5.40
CA SER A 20 18.37 5.57 6.67
C SER A 20 17.38 6.72 6.46
N LYS A 21 17.75 7.74 5.67
CA LYS A 21 16.88 8.89 5.40
C LYS A 21 15.57 8.49 4.70
N LEU A 22 15.63 7.56 3.75
CA LEU A 22 14.43 7.08 3.04
C LEU A 22 13.52 6.26 3.96
N ILE A 23 14.12 5.46 4.85
CA ILE A 23 13.38 4.73 5.89
C ILE A 23 12.67 5.71 6.83
N SER A 24 13.37 6.74 7.33
CA SER A 24 12.78 7.76 8.18
C SER A 24 11.63 8.49 7.48
N ASN A 25 11.79 8.83 6.20
CA ASN A 25 10.72 9.46 5.42
C ASN A 25 9.50 8.53 5.29
N HIS A 26 9.70 7.23 5.02
CA HIS A 26 8.61 6.25 4.96
C HIS A 26 7.85 6.16 6.29
N ILE A 27 8.58 6.06 7.40
CA ILE A 27 8.00 6.01 8.75
C ILE A 27 7.19 7.28 9.01
N PHE A 28 7.75 8.46 8.71
CA PHE A 28 7.05 9.73 8.86
C PHE A 28 5.76 9.78 8.04
N SER A 29 5.82 9.42 6.76
CA SER A 29 4.63 9.38 5.88
C SER A 29 3.56 8.41 6.39
N ALA A 30 3.95 7.23 6.89
CA ALA A 30 3.01 6.25 7.44
C ALA A 30 2.32 6.77 8.71
N LEU A 31 3.03 7.50 9.58
CA LEU A 31 2.45 8.14 10.76
C LEU A 31 1.49 9.27 10.37
N MET A 32 1.87 10.11 9.41
CA MET A 32 0.99 11.17 8.89
C MET A 32 -0.29 10.60 8.28
N ALA A 33 -0.18 9.52 7.49
CA ALA A 33 -1.33 8.83 6.94
C ALA A 33 -2.25 8.26 8.04
N TYR A 34 -1.67 7.78 9.15
CA TYR A 34 -2.48 7.33 10.29
C TYR A 34 -3.25 8.47 10.95
N VAL A 35 -2.61 9.63 11.19
CA VAL A 35 -3.28 10.82 11.74
C VAL A 35 -4.46 11.23 10.86
N GLU A 36 -4.25 11.23 9.54
CA GLU A 36 -5.29 11.57 8.57
C GLU A 36 -6.46 10.58 8.58
N ILE A 37 -6.17 9.28 8.69
CA ILE A 37 -7.21 8.25 8.85
C ILE A 37 -8.03 8.50 10.13
N GLN A 38 -7.39 8.87 11.25
CA GLN A 38 -8.11 9.15 12.49
C GLN A 38 -9.04 10.36 12.37
N LYS A 39 -8.60 11.44 11.71
CA LYS A 39 -9.43 12.60 11.41
C LYS A 39 -10.66 12.22 10.57
N ASN A 40 -10.44 11.47 9.49
CA ASN A 40 -11.52 11.06 8.59
C ASN A 40 -12.50 10.07 9.24
N GLN A 41 -12.05 9.27 10.22
CA GLN A 41 -12.94 8.45 11.05
C GLN A 41 -13.78 9.29 12.00
N PHE A 42 -13.18 10.32 12.61
CA PHE A 42 -13.90 11.26 13.47
C PHE A 42 -14.98 12.02 12.69
N GLU A 43 -14.68 12.45 11.47
CA GLU A 43 -15.60 13.09 10.54
C GLU A 43 -16.60 12.12 9.87
N ARG A 44 -16.51 10.82 10.19
CA ARG A 44 -17.38 9.74 9.66
C ARG A 44 -17.36 9.64 8.13
N ILE A 45 -16.26 10.02 7.48
CA ILE A 45 -16.07 9.87 6.03
C ILE A 45 -16.12 8.40 5.60
N PHE A 46 -15.68 7.49 6.48
CA PHE A 46 -15.81 6.05 6.30
C PHE A 46 -15.94 5.33 7.65
N GLU A 47 -16.72 4.25 7.66
CA GLU A 47 -16.90 3.43 8.86
C GLU A 47 -15.84 2.33 8.99
N ASN A 48 -15.35 1.79 7.86
CA ASN A 48 -14.39 0.69 7.85
C ASN A 48 -13.12 1.06 7.08
N VAL A 49 -12.03 1.27 7.83
CA VAL A 49 -10.72 1.66 7.31
C VAL A 49 -10.14 0.64 6.31
N TYR A 50 -10.37 -0.66 6.51
CA TYR A 50 -9.85 -1.71 5.62
C TYR A 50 -10.59 -1.72 4.29
N ARG A 51 -11.92 -1.53 4.30
CA ARG A 51 -12.72 -1.41 3.09
C ARG A 51 -12.34 -0.16 2.31
N TRP A 52 -12.17 0.96 3.02
CA TRP A 52 -11.75 2.23 2.44
C TRP A 52 -10.38 2.12 1.77
N GLN A 53 -9.39 1.55 2.46
CA GLN A 53 -8.05 1.33 1.89
C GLN A 53 -8.08 0.45 0.64
N LYS A 54 -8.84 -0.66 0.66
CA LYS A 54 -8.98 -1.51 -0.53
C LYS A 54 -9.60 -0.77 -1.70
N LYS A 55 -10.61 0.07 -1.44
CA LYS A 55 -11.25 0.90 -2.49
C LYS A 55 -10.26 1.88 -3.11
N LEU A 56 -9.37 2.46 -2.31
CA LEU A 56 -8.34 3.39 -2.77
C LEU A 56 -7.26 2.70 -3.62
N PHE A 57 -6.75 1.55 -3.17
CA PHE A 57 -5.61 0.88 -3.82
C PHE A 57 -5.99 -0.02 -5.00
N ARG A 58 -7.21 -0.59 -5.03
CA ARG A 58 -7.62 -1.52 -6.09
C ARG A 58 -7.48 -0.94 -7.51
N PRO A 59 -7.97 0.28 -7.79
CA PRO A 59 -7.81 0.89 -9.12
C PRO A 59 -6.34 1.13 -9.47
N MET A 60 -5.54 1.61 -8.50
CA MET A 60 -4.11 1.86 -8.70
C MET A 60 -3.35 0.57 -9.04
N ILE A 61 -3.60 -0.52 -8.31
CA ILE A 61 -2.98 -1.82 -8.57
C ILE A 61 -3.43 -2.35 -9.93
N LYS A 62 -4.73 -2.24 -10.25
CA LYS A 62 -5.26 -2.65 -11.56
C LYS A 62 -4.55 -1.92 -12.69
N ASN A 63 -4.49 -0.59 -12.63
CA ASN A 63 -3.84 0.21 -13.67
C ASN A 63 -2.35 -0.12 -13.76
N PHE A 64 -1.67 -0.30 -12.63
CA PHE A 64 -0.27 -0.75 -12.66
C PHE A 64 -0.09 -2.09 -13.37
N ILE A 65 -0.93 -3.09 -13.08
CA ILE A 65 -0.88 -4.40 -13.72
C ILE A 65 -1.13 -4.25 -15.23
N ASP A 66 -2.20 -3.57 -15.60
CA ASP A 66 -2.59 -3.41 -17.00
C ASP A 66 -1.49 -2.67 -17.79
N ASP A 67 -0.97 -1.56 -17.26
CA ASP A 67 -0.01 -0.71 -17.96
C ASP A 67 1.42 -1.29 -17.95
N PHE A 68 1.83 -1.96 -16.86
CA PHE A 68 3.22 -2.43 -16.69
C PHE A 68 3.47 -3.83 -17.25
N ILE A 69 2.43 -4.69 -17.32
CA ILE A 69 2.59 -6.11 -17.65
C ILE A 69 2.31 -6.42 -19.13
N LEU A 70 1.68 -5.51 -19.89
CA LEU A 70 1.28 -5.71 -21.29
C LEU A 70 2.40 -6.24 -22.23
N ASP A 71 3.67 -6.02 -21.91
CA ASP A 71 4.82 -6.53 -22.70
C ASP A 71 5.82 -7.40 -21.90
N LYS A 72 5.38 -7.93 -20.74
CA LYS A 72 6.24 -8.69 -19.83
C LYS A 72 5.89 -10.16 -19.70
N ASN A 73 5.21 -10.71 -20.71
CA ASN A 73 4.93 -12.14 -20.79
C ASN A 73 6.22 -12.99 -20.73
N HIS A 74 7.36 -12.44 -21.16
CA HIS A 74 8.67 -13.09 -21.06
C HIS A 74 9.17 -13.27 -19.61
N LEU A 75 8.63 -12.54 -18.63
CA LEU A 75 8.92 -12.71 -17.20
C LEU A 75 8.07 -13.81 -16.55
N LEU A 76 7.03 -14.29 -17.22
CA LEU A 76 6.24 -15.40 -16.71
C LEU A 76 7.10 -16.67 -16.69
N PRO A 77 6.95 -17.56 -15.69
CA PRO A 77 7.68 -18.81 -15.64
C PRO A 77 7.45 -19.62 -16.93
N GLN A 78 8.48 -19.74 -17.75
CA GLN A 78 8.42 -20.57 -18.94
C GLN A 78 8.45 -22.03 -18.49
N ARG A 79 7.47 -22.84 -18.92
CA ARG A 79 7.52 -24.28 -18.71
C ARG A 79 8.69 -24.83 -19.54
N ILE A 80 9.80 -25.10 -18.89
CA ILE A 80 10.89 -25.87 -19.48
C ILE A 80 10.40 -27.31 -19.55
N TYR A 81 9.89 -27.72 -20.71
CA TYR A 81 9.68 -29.14 -20.99
C TYR A 81 11.06 -29.79 -21.11
N LYS A 82 11.37 -30.70 -20.18
CA LYS A 82 12.52 -31.60 -20.26
C LYS A 82 12.15 -32.85 -21.06
#